data_AF-A0A7S4S9K7-F1
#
_entry.id   AF-A0A7S4S9K7-F1
#
_cell.length_a   1.000
_cell.length_b   1.000
_cell.length_c   1.000
_cell.angle_alpha   90.00
_cell.angle_beta   90.00
_cell.angle_gamma   90.00
#
_symmetry.space_group_name_H-M   'P 1'
#
loop_
_entity.id
_entity.type
_entity.pdbx_description
1 polymer ?
#
loop_
_entity_poly.entity_id
_entity_poly.type
_entity_poly.pdbx_seq_one_letter_code
_entity_poly.pdbx_strand_id
1 'polypeptide(L)'
;KPCPRGRPLPQARPYRLQMERSSAAPPDRRYAQAISAWSRQSRWRDSLFITSQMVHQGLEPCMIVHSALVSACGKGRLWQSALLVLLKMHREEGLQPSVITLNSAVSACEKDGHWDQALLLLATAAGSAGRGPTPDTITLNAVISSCEKGGRWEEALLLLAEMGCMELEADVTSMNAAVSGCEKGKR
;
A
#
# COMPACT_ATOMS: atom_id res chain seq x y z
N LYS A 1 14.65 -25.72 -27.03
CA LYS A 1 15.40 -24.53 -27.52
C LYS A 1 15.36 -23.47 -26.42
N PRO A 2 16.47 -23.14 -25.74
CA PRO A 2 16.47 -22.11 -24.71
C PRO A 2 16.61 -20.72 -25.36
N CYS A 3 15.77 -19.77 -24.94
CA CYS A 3 15.80 -18.36 -25.37
C CYS A 3 17.14 -17.67 -25.02
N PRO A 4 17.60 -16.70 -25.84
CA PRO A 4 18.91 -16.08 -25.68
C PRO A 4 18.95 -15.12 -24.48
N ARG A 5 20.04 -15.21 -23.72
CA ARG A 5 20.35 -14.38 -22.55
C ARG A 5 20.46 -12.90 -22.95
N GLY A 6 19.48 -12.10 -22.55
CA GLY A 6 19.53 -10.64 -22.64
C GLY A 6 20.68 -10.07 -21.79
N ARG A 7 21.36 -9.05 -22.33
CA ARG A 7 22.52 -8.40 -21.70
C ARG A 7 22.15 -7.81 -20.32
N PRO A 8 23.02 -7.92 -19.30
CA PRO A 8 22.79 -7.26 -18.01
C PRO A 8 22.98 -5.74 -18.15
N LEU A 9 21.98 -4.97 -17.70
CA LEU A 9 22.03 -3.51 -17.63
C LEU A 9 23.07 -3.03 -16.59
N PRO A 10 23.70 -1.85 -16.79
CA PRO A 10 24.93 -1.46 -16.07
C PRO A 10 24.77 -1.15 -14.57
N GLN A 11 23.54 -1.15 -14.04
CA GLN A 11 23.27 -0.79 -12.63
C GLN A 11 22.97 -2.00 -11.72
N ALA A 12 22.94 -3.23 -12.24
CA ALA A 12 22.65 -4.43 -11.43
C ALA A 12 23.87 -4.97 -10.64
N ARG A 13 25.09 -4.50 -10.94
CA ARG A 13 26.34 -5.02 -10.37
C ARG A 13 26.57 -4.73 -8.86
N PRO A 14 26.24 -3.56 -8.30
CA PRO A 14 26.41 -3.35 -6.85
C PRO A 14 25.40 -4.15 -6.00
N TYR A 15 24.22 -4.49 -6.53
CA TYR A 15 23.15 -5.17 -5.80
C TYR A 15 23.40 -6.66 -5.58
N ARG A 16 24.03 -7.34 -6.54
CA ARG A 16 24.40 -8.76 -6.43
C ARG A 16 25.39 -9.00 -5.28
N LEU A 17 26.36 -8.11 -5.13
CA LEU A 17 27.41 -8.18 -4.11
C LEU A 17 26.88 -7.96 -2.68
N GLN A 18 25.81 -7.19 -2.53
CA GLN A 18 25.20 -6.90 -1.22
C GLN A 18 24.31 -8.06 -0.75
N MET A 19 23.67 -8.77 -1.68
CA MET A 19 22.97 -10.04 -1.41
C MET A 19 23.94 -11.18 -1.10
N GLU A 20 25.08 -11.27 -1.80
CA GLU A 20 26.08 -12.33 -1.62
C GLU A 20 26.79 -12.29 -0.25
N ARG A 21 26.92 -11.10 0.36
CA ARG A 21 27.54 -10.91 1.70
C ARG A 21 26.73 -11.48 2.88
N SER A 22 25.44 -11.80 2.71
CA SER A 22 24.57 -12.34 3.78
C SER A 22 24.37 -13.86 3.66
N SER A 23 25.44 -14.64 3.50
CA SER A 23 25.46 -16.04 3.04
C SER A 23 24.74 -17.12 3.88
N ALA A 24 23.88 -16.77 4.83
CA ALA A 24 23.29 -17.72 5.78
C ALA A 24 21.75 -17.89 5.72
N ALA A 25 21.01 -17.06 4.97
CA ALA A 25 19.54 -17.11 4.94
C ALA A 25 19.00 -17.70 3.63
N PRO A 26 17.84 -18.41 3.66
CA PRO A 26 17.17 -18.87 2.46
C PRO A 26 16.77 -17.68 1.56
N PRO A 27 16.69 -17.88 0.23
CA PRO A 27 16.60 -16.80 -0.75
C PRO A 27 15.38 -15.90 -0.53
N ASP A 28 14.24 -16.48 -0.17
CA ASP A 28 13.00 -15.81 0.22
C ASP A 28 13.19 -14.80 1.37
N ARG A 29 13.91 -15.17 2.44
CA ARG A 29 14.16 -14.30 3.60
C ARG A 29 15.10 -13.16 3.29
N ARG A 30 16.08 -13.36 2.38
CA ARG A 30 17.00 -12.30 1.94
C ARG A 30 16.27 -11.22 1.16
N TYR A 31 15.40 -11.63 0.23
CA TYR A 31 14.55 -10.70 -0.52
C TYR A 31 13.61 -9.93 0.43
N ALA A 32 12.96 -10.60 1.38
CA ALA A 32 12.08 -9.95 2.36
C ALA A 32 12.82 -8.92 3.25
N GLN A 33 14.03 -9.25 3.72
CA GLN A 33 14.86 -8.31 4.49
C GLN A 33 15.31 -7.10 3.66
N ALA A 34 15.70 -7.31 2.40
CA ALA A 34 16.11 -6.22 1.53
C ALA A 34 14.95 -5.27 1.18
N ILE A 35 13.79 -5.84 0.83
CA ILE A 35 12.58 -5.09 0.46
C ILE A 35 12.03 -4.30 1.66
N SER A 36 12.02 -4.91 2.86
CA SER A 36 11.63 -4.20 4.09
C SER A 36 12.63 -3.10 4.49
N ALA A 37 13.93 -3.26 4.21
CA ALA A 37 14.92 -2.19 4.39
C ALA A 37 14.70 -1.02 3.41
N TRP A 38 14.41 -1.29 2.14
CA TRP A 38 14.16 -0.24 1.14
C TRP A 38 12.81 0.44 1.31
N SER A 39 11.79 -0.28 1.77
CA SER A 39 10.52 0.31 2.20
C SER A 39 10.73 1.37 3.28
N ARG A 40 11.62 1.11 4.25
CA ARG A 40 11.99 2.11 5.28
C ARG A 40 12.70 3.33 4.69
N GLN A 41 13.48 3.16 3.62
CA GLN A 41 14.23 4.23 2.95
C GLN A 41 13.45 4.94 1.84
N SER A 42 12.15 4.67 1.67
CA SER A 42 11.31 5.22 0.59
C SER A 42 11.82 4.92 -0.83
N ARG A 43 12.66 3.90 -0.99
CA ARG A 43 13.26 3.49 -2.27
C ARG A 43 12.33 2.53 -3.02
N TRP A 44 11.19 3.05 -3.49
CA TRP A 44 10.17 2.25 -4.17
C TRP A 44 10.64 1.61 -5.48
N ARG A 45 11.54 2.27 -6.23
CA ARG A 45 12.10 1.77 -7.50
C ARG A 45 12.88 0.47 -7.29
N ASP A 46 13.74 0.45 -6.28
CA ASP A 46 14.56 -0.71 -5.97
C ASP A 46 13.72 -1.86 -5.40
N SER A 47 12.71 -1.53 -4.60
CA SER A 47 11.71 -2.49 -4.10
C SER A 47 10.97 -3.20 -5.23
N LEU A 48 10.47 -2.45 -6.23
CA LEU A 48 9.81 -3.02 -7.42
C LEU A 48 10.77 -3.86 -8.26
N PHE A 49 11.98 -3.36 -8.52
CA PHE A 49 12.98 -4.06 -9.32
C PHE A 49 13.33 -5.43 -8.72
N ILE A 50 13.55 -5.46 -7.40
CA ILE A 50 13.95 -6.69 -6.73
C ILE A 50 12.80 -7.68 -6.57
N THR A 51 11.56 -7.19 -6.39
CA THR A 51 10.39 -8.07 -6.43
C THR A 51 10.20 -8.69 -7.81
N SER A 52 10.37 -7.91 -8.88
CA SER A 52 10.33 -8.43 -10.25
C SER A 52 11.43 -9.47 -10.49
N GLN A 53 12.65 -9.23 -10.00
CA GLN A 53 13.74 -10.18 -10.09
C GLN A 53 13.45 -11.49 -9.34
N MET A 54 12.80 -11.43 -8.19
CA MET A 54 12.38 -12.59 -7.41
C MET A 54 11.38 -13.45 -8.17
N VAL A 55 10.35 -12.83 -8.77
CA VAL A 55 9.36 -13.50 -9.62
C VAL A 55 10.02 -14.13 -10.86
N HIS A 56 10.95 -13.41 -11.51
CA HIS A 56 11.71 -13.95 -12.64
C HIS A 56 12.59 -15.16 -12.29
N GLN A 57 12.97 -15.32 -11.02
CA GLN A 57 13.70 -16.49 -10.52
C GLN A 57 12.76 -17.65 -10.13
N GLY A 58 11.45 -17.50 -10.31
CA GLY A 58 10.45 -18.50 -9.93
C GLY A 58 10.18 -18.56 -8.42
N LEU A 59 10.57 -17.52 -7.68
CA LEU A 59 10.29 -17.41 -6.25
C LEU A 59 8.98 -16.65 -6.03
N GLU A 60 8.07 -17.25 -5.27
CA GLU A 60 6.78 -16.62 -4.93
C GLU A 60 6.95 -15.60 -3.81
N PRO A 61 6.59 -14.32 -4.02
CA PRO A 61 6.64 -13.30 -2.98
C PRO A 61 5.76 -13.69 -1.79
N CYS A 62 6.33 -13.70 -0.59
CA CYS A 62 5.53 -13.94 0.62
C CYS A 62 4.78 -12.67 1.05
N MET A 63 3.85 -12.81 1.99
CA MET A 63 3.08 -11.69 2.56
C MET A 63 3.95 -10.50 3.01
N ILE A 64 5.13 -10.76 3.59
CA ILE A 64 6.05 -9.71 4.06
C ILE A 64 6.60 -8.89 2.87
N VAL A 65 6.92 -9.56 1.76
CA VAL A 65 7.42 -8.91 0.55
C VAL A 65 6.36 -7.99 -0.04
N HIS A 66 5.13 -8.48 -0.20
CA HIS A 66 4.04 -7.66 -0.73
C HIS A 66 3.68 -6.50 0.20
N SER A 67 3.62 -6.73 1.51
CA SER A 67 3.34 -5.67 2.48
C SER A 67 4.41 -4.56 2.43
N ALA A 68 5.68 -4.94 2.38
CA ALA A 68 6.78 -3.99 2.25
C ALA A 68 6.75 -3.26 0.90
N LEU A 69 6.35 -3.94 -0.18
CA LEU A 69 6.19 -3.35 -1.51
C LEU A 69 5.08 -2.30 -1.55
N VAL A 70 3.90 -2.61 -1.02
CA VAL A 70 2.77 -1.66 -0.93
C VAL A 70 3.17 -0.44 -0.07
N SER A 71 3.86 -0.66 1.05
CA SER A 71 4.35 0.45 1.88
C SER A 71 5.36 1.34 1.14
N ALA A 72 6.27 0.73 0.35
CA ALA A 72 7.17 1.49 -0.50
C ALA A 72 6.41 2.28 -1.59
N CYS A 73 5.42 1.67 -2.25
CA CYS A 73 4.56 2.33 -3.23
C CYS A 73 3.75 3.49 -2.62
N GLY A 74 3.21 3.33 -1.41
CA GLY A 74 2.48 4.39 -0.71
C GLY A 74 3.35 5.58 -0.31
N LYS A 75 4.63 5.35 0.00
CA LYS A 75 5.61 6.42 0.18
C LYS A 75 6.00 7.09 -1.15
N GLY A 76 6.03 6.30 -2.23
CA GLY A 76 6.34 6.76 -3.58
C GLY A 76 5.20 7.46 -4.32
N ARG A 77 4.01 7.60 -3.72
CA ARG A 77 2.78 8.11 -4.38
C ARG A 77 2.40 7.30 -5.63
N LEU A 78 2.62 5.99 -5.59
CA LEU A 78 2.30 5.07 -6.68
C LEU A 78 1.05 4.28 -6.34
N TRP A 79 -0.10 4.96 -6.36
CA TRP A 79 -1.37 4.36 -5.95
C TRP A 79 -1.79 3.19 -6.86
N GLN A 80 -1.55 3.27 -8.18
CA GLN A 80 -1.88 2.19 -9.11
C GLN A 80 -1.10 0.92 -8.80
N SER A 81 0.21 1.07 -8.54
CA SER A 81 1.08 -0.06 -8.20
C SER A 81 0.70 -0.65 -6.84
N ALA A 82 0.36 0.18 -5.85
CA ALA A 82 -0.10 -0.28 -4.54
C ALA A 82 -1.39 -1.10 -4.64
N LEU A 83 -2.37 -0.62 -5.42
CA LEU A 83 -3.63 -1.33 -5.68
C LEU A 83 -3.41 -2.66 -6.42
N LEU A 84 -2.57 -2.66 -7.45
CA LEU A 84 -2.30 -3.86 -8.23
C LEU A 84 -1.68 -4.96 -7.36
N VAL A 85 -0.74 -4.59 -6.47
CA VAL A 85 -0.14 -5.53 -5.52
C VAL A 85 -1.18 -6.04 -4.51
N LEU A 86 -2.04 -5.18 -3.98
CA LEU A 86 -3.13 -5.60 -3.09
C LEU A 86 -4.12 -6.56 -3.76
N LEU A 87 -4.51 -6.27 -5.01
CA LEU A 87 -5.39 -7.12 -5.79
C LEU A 87 -4.75 -8.49 -6.05
N LYS A 88 -3.46 -8.50 -6.38
CA LYS A 88 -2.69 -9.74 -6.56
C LYS A 88 -2.64 -10.56 -5.27
N MET A 89 -2.32 -9.93 -4.14
CA MET A 89 -2.33 -10.59 -2.83
C MET A 89 -3.68 -11.27 -2.56
N HIS A 90 -4.79 -10.54 -2.73
CA HIS A 90 -6.11 -11.03 -2.36
C HIS A 90 -6.67 -12.07 -3.35
N ARG A 91 -6.50 -11.86 -4.66
CA ARG A 91 -7.17 -12.63 -5.71
C ARG A 91 -6.33 -13.80 -6.24
N GLU A 92 -5.02 -13.61 -6.38
CA GLU A 92 -4.14 -14.64 -6.96
C GLU A 92 -3.54 -15.54 -5.88
N GLU A 93 -3.17 -14.95 -4.74
CA GLU A 93 -2.43 -15.66 -3.69
C GLU A 93 -3.28 -15.97 -2.45
N GLY A 94 -4.52 -15.46 -2.39
CA GLY A 94 -5.43 -15.63 -1.25
C GLY A 94 -4.90 -15.04 0.06
N LEU A 95 -3.90 -14.15 -0.01
CA LEU A 95 -3.25 -13.52 1.13
C LEU A 95 -4.10 -12.34 1.61
N GLN A 96 -4.26 -12.25 2.92
CA GLN A 96 -4.93 -11.11 3.54
C GLN A 96 -3.92 -9.98 3.79
N PRO A 97 -4.17 -8.77 3.28
CA PRO A 97 -3.35 -7.62 3.61
C PRO A 97 -3.49 -7.26 5.09
N SER A 98 -2.39 -6.82 5.69
CA SER A 98 -2.42 -6.28 7.06
C SER A 98 -3.01 -4.88 7.07
N VAL A 99 -3.45 -4.39 8.24
CA VAL A 99 -3.91 -3.00 8.42
C VAL A 99 -2.84 -2.00 7.94
N ILE A 100 -1.55 -2.26 8.23
CA ILE A 100 -0.44 -1.41 7.77
C ILE A 100 -0.36 -1.36 6.23
N THR A 101 -0.62 -2.48 5.57
CA THR A 101 -0.63 -2.58 4.10
C THR A 101 -1.80 -1.79 3.52
N LEU A 102 -2.99 -1.91 4.12
CA LEU A 102 -4.17 -1.12 3.76
C LEU A 102 -3.91 0.38 3.93
N ASN A 103 -3.42 0.81 5.10
CA ASN A 103 -3.14 2.22 5.41
C ASN A 103 -2.13 2.80 4.42
N SER A 104 -1.13 2.03 4.02
CA SER A 104 -0.14 2.45 3.04
C SER A 104 -0.75 2.69 1.66
N ALA A 105 -1.68 1.84 1.21
CA ALA A 105 -2.36 2.00 -0.07
C ALA A 105 -3.37 3.15 -0.05
N VAL A 106 -4.14 3.28 1.03
CA VAL A 106 -5.08 4.40 1.22
C VAL A 106 -4.32 5.73 1.27
N SER A 107 -3.20 5.81 2.01
CA SER A 107 -2.35 7.01 2.03
C SER A 107 -1.75 7.34 0.66
N ALA A 108 -1.48 6.34 -0.18
CA ALA A 108 -1.08 6.56 -1.57
C ALA A 108 -2.18 7.29 -2.36
N CYS A 109 -3.42 6.83 -2.22
CA CYS A 109 -4.60 7.40 -2.89
C CYS A 109 -4.89 8.82 -2.36
N GLU A 110 -4.81 9.01 -1.05
CA GLU A 110 -5.00 10.30 -0.37
C GLU A 110 -4.00 11.38 -0.82
N LYS A 111 -2.73 11.00 -1.04
CA LYS A 111 -1.68 11.92 -1.49
C LYS A 111 -1.86 12.38 -2.93
N ASP A 112 -2.46 11.56 -3.78
CA ASP A 112 -2.75 11.87 -5.18
C ASP A 112 -4.20 12.32 -5.42
N GLY A 113 -5.03 12.39 -4.37
CA GLY A 113 -6.41 12.88 -4.45
C GLY A 113 -7.41 11.88 -5.04
N HIS A 114 -7.07 10.60 -5.10
CA HIS A 114 -7.95 9.54 -5.59
C HIS A 114 -8.91 9.04 -4.50
N TRP A 115 -9.91 9.87 -4.18
CA TRP A 115 -10.94 9.58 -3.19
C TRP A 115 -11.79 8.36 -3.55
N ASP A 116 -12.03 8.14 -4.84
CA ASP A 116 -12.80 7.02 -5.38
C ASP A 116 -12.13 5.68 -5.06
N GLN A 117 -10.82 5.61 -5.26
CA GLN A 117 -10.02 4.42 -4.95
C GLN A 117 -9.85 4.22 -3.43
N ALA A 118 -9.73 5.31 -2.66
CA ALA A 118 -9.65 5.24 -1.21
C ALA A 118 -10.94 4.69 -0.58
N LEU A 119 -12.11 5.14 -1.05
CA LEU A 119 -13.41 4.61 -0.64
C LEU A 119 -13.59 3.15 -1.05
N LEU A 120 -13.19 2.79 -2.28
CA LEU A 120 -13.24 1.41 -2.74
C LEU A 120 -12.38 0.50 -1.86
N LEU A 121 -11.16 0.91 -1.52
CA LEU A 121 -10.28 0.17 -0.62
C LEU A 121 -10.93 -0.05 0.75
N LEU A 122 -11.53 0.98 1.34
CA LEU A 122 -12.23 0.88 2.61
C LEU A 122 -13.42 -0.09 2.52
N ALA A 123 -14.24 0.02 1.47
CA ALA A 123 -15.37 -0.86 1.24
C ALA A 123 -14.93 -2.32 1.02
N THR A 124 -13.83 -2.56 0.31
CA THR A 124 -13.27 -3.91 0.15
C THR A 124 -12.74 -4.47 1.46
N ALA A 125 -12.12 -3.65 2.31
CA ALA A 125 -11.65 -4.07 3.63
C ALA A 125 -12.83 -4.45 4.56
N ALA A 126 -13.88 -3.62 4.59
CA ALA A 126 -15.08 -3.86 5.39
C ALA A 126 -15.96 -5.02 4.87
N GLY A 127 -16.12 -5.14 3.54
CA GLY A 127 -16.97 -6.14 2.89
C GLY A 127 -16.37 -7.55 2.85
N SER A 128 -15.12 -7.72 3.26
CA SER A 128 -14.41 -9.00 3.29
C SER A 128 -14.87 -9.90 4.44
N ALA A 129 -16.18 -10.18 4.61
CA ALA A 129 -16.79 -11.20 5.49
C ALA A 129 -16.06 -11.50 6.84
N GLY A 130 -15.53 -10.47 7.52
CA GLY A 130 -14.73 -10.61 8.75
C GLY A 130 -13.31 -11.20 8.59
N ARG A 131 -12.84 -11.47 7.37
CA ARG A 131 -11.46 -11.89 7.04
C ARG A 131 -10.55 -10.75 6.59
N GLY A 132 -11.11 -9.60 6.20
CA GLY A 132 -10.32 -8.43 5.81
C GLY A 132 -9.69 -7.71 7.01
N PRO A 133 -8.66 -6.90 6.78
CA PRO A 133 -8.11 -6.02 7.83
C PRO A 133 -9.19 -5.05 8.31
N THR A 134 -9.39 -4.98 9.63
CA THR A 134 -10.28 -3.99 10.23
C THR A 134 -9.67 -2.59 10.06
N PRO A 135 -10.34 -1.65 9.38
CA PRO A 135 -9.84 -0.30 9.24
C PRO A 135 -9.71 0.35 10.61
N ASP A 136 -8.59 1.03 10.83
CA ASP A 136 -8.31 1.79 12.05
C ASP A 136 -8.54 3.29 11.82
N THR A 137 -8.36 4.08 12.88
CA THR A 137 -8.44 5.54 12.83
C THR A 137 -7.55 6.12 11.72
N ILE A 138 -6.34 5.58 11.53
CA ILE A 138 -5.42 6.04 10.48
C ILE A 138 -6.01 5.80 9.09
N THR A 139 -6.63 4.64 8.86
CA THR A 139 -7.30 4.31 7.60
C THR A 139 -8.40 5.33 7.32
N LEU A 140 -9.30 5.51 8.28
CA LEU A 140 -10.50 6.35 8.11
C LEU A 140 -10.12 7.82 7.93
N ASN A 141 -9.15 8.33 8.69
CA ASN A 141 -8.66 9.70 8.55
C ASN A 141 -8.08 9.95 7.15
N ALA A 142 -7.32 8.98 6.61
CA ALA A 142 -6.78 9.08 5.27
C ALA A 142 -7.88 9.05 4.19
N VAL A 143 -8.93 8.25 4.36
CA VAL A 143 -10.08 8.27 3.44
C VAL A 143 -10.83 9.59 3.53
N ILE A 144 -11.11 10.10 4.74
CA ILE A 144 -11.78 11.40 4.97
C ILE A 144 -10.97 12.54 4.33
N SER A 145 -9.65 12.57 4.53
CA SER A 145 -8.77 13.57 3.90
C SER A 145 -8.76 13.47 2.38
N SER A 146 -8.79 12.25 1.84
CA SER A 146 -8.93 12.06 0.39
C SER A 146 -10.26 12.60 -0.13
N CYS A 147 -11.36 12.38 0.60
CA CYS A 147 -12.70 12.87 0.27
C CYS A 147 -12.76 14.40 0.32
N GLU A 148 -12.13 15.04 1.31
CA GLU A 148 -11.99 16.50 1.37
C GLU A 148 -11.29 17.04 0.11
N LYS A 149 -10.15 16.44 -0.29
CA LYS A 149 -9.41 16.83 -1.50
C LYS A 149 -10.25 16.62 -2.77
N GLY A 150 -11.11 15.61 -2.77
CA GLY A 150 -12.05 15.31 -3.84
C GLY A 150 -13.33 16.15 -3.87
N GLY A 151 -13.55 17.03 -2.88
CA GLY A 151 -14.81 17.77 -2.73
C GLY A 151 -16.00 16.91 -2.29
N ARG A 152 -15.75 15.69 -1.81
CA ARG A 152 -16.73 14.67 -1.39
C ARG A 152 -17.03 14.79 0.10
N TRP A 153 -17.59 15.94 0.48
CA TRP A 153 -17.83 16.28 1.88
C TRP A 153 -18.95 15.45 2.53
N GLU A 154 -19.94 15.02 1.75
CA GLU A 154 -21.02 14.13 2.21
C GLU A 154 -20.45 12.79 2.67
N GLU A 155 -19.57 12.19 1.86
CA GLU A 155 -18.87 10.95 2.20
C GLU A 155 -17.95 11.14 3.40
N ALA A 156 -17.24 12.26 3.48
CA ALA A 156 -16.38 12.59 4.62
C ALA A 156 -17.17 12.66 5.94
N LEU A 157 -18.38 13.25 5.92
CA LEU A 157 -19.26 13.31 7.09
C LEU A 157 -19.83 11.95 7.49
N LEU A 158 -20.24 11.14 6.51
CA LEU A 158 -20.73 9.78 6.76
C LEU A 158 -19.64 8.94 7.45
N LEU A 159 -18.41 8.99 6.93
CA LEU A 159 -17.27 8.28 7.53
C LEU A 159 -16.95 8.78 8.95
N LEU A 160 -17.05 10.09 9.19
CA LEU A 160 -16.86 10.66 10.53
C LEU A 160 -17.92 10.15 11.52
N ALA A 161 -19.17 10.02 11.06
CA ALA A 161 -20.25 9.45 11.86
C ALA A 161 -20.02 7.96 12.15
N GLU A 162 -19.56 7.19 11.14
CA GLU A 162 -19.19 5.78 11.31
C GLU A 162 -18.06 5.59 12.33
N MET A 163 -17.04 6.46 12.33
CA MET A 163 -15.98 6.44 13.36
C MET A 163 -16.55 6.52 14.78
N GLY A 164 -17.54 7.40 15.01
CA GLY A 164 -18.22 7.54 16.29
C GLY A 164 -19.01 6.29 16.69
N CYS A 165 -19.61 5.58 15.73
CA CYS A 165 -20.29 4.31 15.98
C CYS A 165 -19.33 3.13 16.22
N MET A 166 -18.10 3.22 15.70
CA MET A 166 -17.05 2.19 15.85
C MET A 166 -16.19 2.37 17.12
N GLU A 167 -16.55 3.29 18.03
CA GLU A 167 -15.75 3.69 19.20
C GLU A 167 -14.31 4.14 18.86
N LEU A 168 -14.07 4.56 17.61
CA LEU A 168 -12.79 5.11 17.21
C LEU A 168 -12.78 6.61 17.50
N GLU A 169 -11.77 7.07 18.25
CA GLU A 169 -11.61 8.50 18.52
C GLU A 169 -11.33 9.25 17.21
N ALA A 170 -12.34 9.98 16.72
CA ALA A 170 -12.17 10.90 15.63
C ALA A 170 -11.15 11.97 16.04
N ASP A 171 -10.06 12.09 15.29
CA ASP A 171 -9.04 13.08 15.60
C ASP A 171 -9.39 14.45 14.99
N VAL A 172 -8.65 15.46 15.44
CA VAL A 172 -8.76 16.84 14.95
C VAL A 172 -8.56 16.92 13.43
N THR A 173 -7.81 15.99 12.83
CA THR A 173 -7.57 15.97 11.38
C THR A 173 -8.81 15.54 10.61
N SER A 174 -9.55 14.54 11.10
CA SER A 174 -10.81 14.07 10.52
C SER A 174 -11.93 15.09 10.66
N MET A 175 -12.04 15.73 11.83
CA MET A 175 -13.01 16.80 12.04
C MET A 175 -12.69 18.01 11.14
N ASN A 176 -11.43 18.44 11.07
CA ASN A 176 -11.03 19.57 10.23
C ASN A 176 -11.24 19.29 8.74
N ALA A 177 -10.91 18.07 8.28
CA ALA A 177 -11.12 17.67 6.89
C ALA A 177 -12.62 17.65 6.53
N ALA A 178 -13.47 17.13 7.40
CA ALA A 178 -14.92 17.14 7.18
C ALA A 178 -15.50 18.57 7.14
N VAL A 179 -15.10 19.44 8.07
CA VAL A 179 -15.54 20.85 8.11
C VAL A 179 -15.05 21.63 6.88
N SER A 180 -13.78 21.47 6.51
CA SER A 180 -13.20 22.08 5.31
C SER A 180 -13.90 21.62 4.03
N GLY A 181 -14.24 20.33 3.95
CA GLY A 181 -15.05 19.77 2.87
C GLY A 181 -16.41 20.47 2.75
N CYS A 182 -17.11 20.63 3.88
CA CYS A 182 -18.43 21.27 3.92
C CYS A 182 -18.39 22.75 3.50
N GLU A 183 -17.32 23.47 3.86
CA GLU A 183 -17.14 24.87 3.49
C GLU A 183 -16.91 25.03 1.98
N LYS A 184 -16.12 24.12 1.38
CA LYS A 184 -15.84 24.10 -0.05
C LYS A 184 -17.05 23.67 -0.89
N GLY A 185 -17.88 22.75 -0.39
CA GLY A 185 -19.08 22.26 -1.08
C GLY A 185 -20.25 23.24 -1.16
N LYS A 186 -20.20 24.36 -0.41
CA LYS A 186 -21.21 25.44 -0.45
C LYS A 186 -20.93 26.53 -1.49
N ARG A 187 -19.79 26.51 -2.18
CA ARG A 187 -19.43 27.44 -3.26
C ARG A 187 -19.63 26.81 -4.62
#